data_AF-A0A7L2BNA4-F1
#
_entry.id   AF-A0A7L2BNA4-F1
#
_cell.length_a   1.000
_cell.length_b   1.000
_cell.length_c   1.000
_cell.angle_alpha   90.00
_cell.angle_beta   90.00
_cell.angle_gamma   90.00
#
_symmetry.space_group_name_H-M   'P 1'
#
loop_
_entity.id
_entity.type
_entity.pdbx_description
1 polymer ?
#
loop_
_entity_poly.entity_id
_entity_poly.type
_entity_poly.pdbx_seq_one_letter_code
_entity_poly.pdbx_strand_id
1 'polypeptide(L)'
;LSLLRYNANLIKMKNNMVSASQQLKAKLEFFQQSIRLDLERYSDQMAYGISSEKMLKAWKEMEEKASQCAQAEDIGYLDEQIMALHTEIVELQKSPYARRQGEVMESLEQRAIDLYKQLKTRPPDHAYSDSTDMVKIIVQTVQSQDRVLKERFGHLSKLLGCKQKIIDLLPEIEVALNNIKEADNSVMQMQGKRQREIWHLLKIACTQSSSRSLVSSSLEEGPASTPAATWLPQSSSGNTAPHPLSSLAAPEDG
;
A
#
# COMPACT_ATOMS: atom_id res chain seq x y z
N LEU A 1 22.51 7.74 11.39
CA LEU A 1 21.18 8.12 11.96
C LEU A 1 20.24 8.76 10.94
N SER A 2 20.71 9.61 10.01
CA SER A 2 19.86 10.20 8.96
C SER A 2 19.26 9.15 8.01
N LEU A 3 20.07 8.22 7.46
CA LEU A 3 19.60 7.18 6.53
C LEU A 3 18.42 6.36 7.07
N LEU A 4 18.46 5.95 8.34
CA LEU A 4 17.41 5.13 8.94
C LEU A 4 16.10 5.91 9.09
N ARG A 5 16.18 7.21 9.34
CA ARG A 5 15.01 8.09 9.36
C ARG A 5 14.38 8.20 7.97
N TYR A 6 15.21 8.36 6.93
CA TYR A 6 14.74 8.32 5.53
C TYR A 6 14.10 6.97 5.19
N ASN A 7 14.71 5.85 5.58
CA ASN A 7 14.19 4.51 5.34
C ASN A 7 12.84 4.30 6.06
N ALA A 8 12.72 4.71 7.32
CA ALA A 8 11.47 4.62 8.06
C ALA A 8 10.35 5.44 7.40
N ASN A 9 10.66 6.64 6.90
CA ASN A 9 9.71 7.45 6.15
C ASN A 9 9.31 6.79 4.83
N LEU A 10 10.29 6.26 4.09
CA LEU A 10 10.05 5.54 2.84
C LEU A 10 9.08 4.37 3.04
N ILE A 11 9.32 3.54 4.07
CA ILE A 11 8.43 2.40 4.40
C ILE A 11 7.03 2.88 4.82
N LYS A 12 6.93 3.99 5.56
CA LYS A 12 5.62 4.58 5.89
C LYS A 12 4.87 5.00 4.63
N MET A 13 5.52 5.67 3.70
CA MET A 13 4.92 6.09 2.43
C MET A 13 4.55 4.89 1.55
N LYS A 14 5.40 3.86 1.48
CA LYS A 14 5.12 2.59 0.81
C LYS A 14 3.85 1.94 1.34
N ASN A 15 3.73 1.82 2.67
CA ASN A 15 2.55 1.19 3.28
C ASN A 15 1.26 1.98 2.98
N ASN A 16 1.33 3.31 2.98
CA ASN A 16 0.22 4.15 2.57
C ASN A 16 -0.17 3.93 1.10
N MET A 17 0.83 3.89 0.20
CA MET A 17 0.64 3.62 -1.23
C MET A 17 0.00 2.24 -1.47
N VAL A 18 0.50 1.19 -0.82
CA VAL A 18 -0.08 -0.16 -0.90
C VAL A 18 -1.52 -0.18 -0.41
N SER A 19 -1.81 0.46 0.72
CA SER A 19 -3.18 0.53 1.25
C SER A 19 -4.13 1.27 0.30
N ALA A 20 -3.72 2.42 -0.23
CA ALA A 20 -4.51 3.20 -1.18
C ALA A 20 -4.77 2.41 -2.47
N SER A 21 -3.76 1.70 -2.98
CA SER A 21 -3.87 0.84 -4.16
C SER A 21 -4.87 -0.30 -3.95
N GLN A 22 -4.83 -0.97 -2.79
CA GLN A 22 -5.77 -2.03 -2.45
C GLN A 22 -7.22 -1.52 -2.35
N GLN A 23 -7.41 -0.31 -1.80
CA GLN A 23 -8.73 0.31 -1.75
C GLN A 23 -9.26 0.64 -3.15
N LEU A 24 -8.41 1.20 -4.02
CA LEU A 24 -8.77 1.47 -5.41
C LEU A 24 -9.18 0.19 -6.13
N LYS A 25 -8.38 -0.88 -5.98
CA LYS A 25 -8.67 -2.20 -6.56
C LYS A 25 -10.04 -2.73 -6.15
N ALA A 26 -10.34 -2.73 -4.85
CA ALA A 26 -11.64 -3.20 -4.35
C ALA A 26 -12.80 -2.35 -4.90
N LYS A 27 -12.64 -1.02 -4.98
CA LYS A 27 -13.65 -0.12 -5.56
C LYS A 27 -13.84 -0.35 -7.05
N LEU A 28 -12.76 -0.59 -7.79
CA LEU A 28 -12.81 -0.91 -9.21
C LEU A 28 -13.52 -2.23 -9.47
N GLU A 29 -13.18 -3.29 -8.74
CA GLU A 29 -13.85 -4.59 -8.84
C GLU A 29 -15.37 -4.45 -8.60
N PHE A 30 -15.75 -3.72 -7.54
CA PHE A 30 -17.16 -3.45 -7.26
C PHE A 30 -17.84 -2.63 -8.36
N PHE A 31 -17.19 -1.56 -8.84
CA PHE A 31 -17.72 -0.70 -9.89
C PHE A 31 -17.91 -1.47 -11.20
N GLN A 32 -16.91 -2.23 -11.63
CA GLN A 32 -16.91 -3.03 -12.85
C GLN A 32 -18.03 -4.08 -12.83
N GLN A 33 -18.20 -4.78 -11.70
CA GLN A 33 -19.30 -5.73 -11.57
C GLN A 33 -20.66 -5.02 -11.65
N SER A 34 -20.79 -3.86 -11.00
CA SER A 34 -22.06 -3.14 -10.99
C SER A 34 -22.42 -2.52 -12.35
N ILE A 35 -21.46 -1.92 -13.06
CA ILE A 35 -21.74 -1.33 -14.39
C ILE A 35 -22.09 -2.41 -15.42
N ARG A 36 -21.42 -3.58 -15.36
CA ARG A 36 -21.75 -4.72 -16.25
C ARG A 36 -23.16 -5.21 -16.03
N LEU A 37 -23.57 -5.38 -14.76
CA LEU A 37 -24.94 -5.76 -14.42
C LEU A 37 -25.95 -4.74 -14.95
N ASP A 38 -25.68 -3.45 -14.75
CA ASP A 38 -26.57 -2.39 -15.22
C ASP A 38 -26.69 -2.39 -16.76
N LEU A 39 -25.57 -2.58 -17.48
CA LEU A 39 -25.54 -2.70 -18.94
C LEU A 39 -26.32 -3.92 -19.45
N GLU A 40 -26.13 -5.08 -18.83
CA GLU A 40 -26.83 -6.33 -19.16
C GLU A 40 -28.34 -6.15 -18.99
N ARG A 41 -28.78 -5.71 -17.80
CA ARG A 41 -30.20 -5.49 -17.50
C ARG A 41 -30.82 -4.40 -18.37
N TYR A 42 -30.06 -3.37 -18.69
CA TYR A 42 -30.52 -2.32 -19.58
C TYR A 42 -30.73 -2.84 -21.00
N SER A 43 -29.83 -3.69 -21.49
CA SER A 43 -29.93 -4.34 -22.80
C SER A 43 -31.16 -5.25 -22.87
N ASP A 44 -31.48 -6.01 -21.82
CA ASP A 44 -32.65 -6.88 -21.79
C ASP A 44 -33.97 -6.09 -21.93
N GLN A 45 -34.08 -4.96 -21.24
CA GLN A 45 -35.32 -4.18 -21.22
C GLN A 45 -35.46 -3.20 -22.39
N MET A 46 -34.40 -2.94 -23.18
CA MET A 46 -34.42 -1.84 -24.16
C MET A 46 -35.45 -1.99 -25.29
N ALA A 47 -35.88 -3.23 -25.60
CA ALA A 47 -36.86 -3.50 -26.66
C ALA A 47 -38.31 -3.16 -26.26
N TYR A 48 -38.64 -3.25 -24.97
CA TYR A 48 -40.01 -3.12 -24.46
C TYR A 48 -40.16 -2.05 -23.37
N GLY A 49 -39.05 -1.51 -22.86
CA GLY A 49 -38.97 -0.54 -21.79
C GLY A 49 -38.42 0.82 -22.23
N ILE A 50 -37.61 1.46 -21.38
CA ILE A 50 -37.06 2.80 -21.64
C ILE A 50 -35.75 2.69 -22.41
N SER A 51 -35.74 3.22 -23.63
CA SER A 51 -34.58 3.30 -24.51
C SER A 51 -33.95 4.71 -24.49
N SER A 52 -32.61 4.76 -24.44
CA SER A 52 -31.77 5.95 -24.40
C SER A 52 -30.34 5.59 -24.84
N GLU A 53 -30.07 5.76 -26.13
CA GLU A 53 -28.75 5.49 -26.72
C GLU A 53 -27.64 6.35 -26.08
N LYS A 54 -27.96 7.60 -25.74
CA LYS A 54 -27.02 8.51 -25.07
C LYS A 54 -26.55 7.97 -23.71
N MET A 55 -27.46 7.41 -22.93
CA MET A 55 -27.14 6.82 -21.63
C MET A 55 -26.31 5.56 -21.79
N LEU A 56 -26.72 4.67 -22.71
CA LEU A 56 -25.98 3.45 -23.01
C LEU A 56 -24.55 3.73 -23.43
N LYS A 57 -24.34 4.73 -24.31
CA LYS A 57 -23.00 5.17 -24.72
C LYS A 57 -22.20 5.69 -23.51
N ALA A 58 -22.78 6.55 -22.69
CA ALA A 58 -22.12 7.09 -21.51
C ALA A 58 -21.72 5.99 -20.49
N TRP A 59 -22.55 4.96 -20.32
CA TRP A 59 -22.26 3.82 -19.43
C TRP A 59 -21.14 2.93 -19.96
N LYS A 60 -21.09 2.70 -21.27
CA LYS A 60 -19.94 2.02 -21.91
C LYS A 60 -18.66 2.83 -21.78
N GLU A 61 -18.71 4.15 -21.96
CA GLU A 61 -17.56 5.04 -21.73
C GLU A 61 -17.09 5.00 -20.25
N MET A 62 -18.01 4.87 -19.29
CA MET A 62 -17.65 4.69 -17.88
C MET A 62 -16.96 3.34 -17.62
N GLU A 63 -17.41 2.26 -18.26
CA GLU A 63 -16.77 0.93 -18.15
C GLU A 63 -15.34 0.95 -18.73
N GLU A 64 -15.15 1.56 -19.90
CA GLU A 64 -13.82 1.72 -20.50
C GLU A 64 -12.90 2.58 -19.63
N LYS A 65 -13.42 3.71 -19.13
CA LYS A 65 -12.66 4.59 -18.23
C LYS A 65 -12.27 3.91 -16.92
N ALA A 66 -13.11 3.02 -16.38
CA ALA A 66 -12.75 2.21 -15.22
C ALA A 66 -11.59 1.24 -15.52
N SER A 67 -11.52 0.71 -16.74
CA SER A 67 -10.40 -0.14 -17.17
C SER A 67 -9.09 0.65 -17.26
N GLN A 68 -9.14 1.93 -17.68
CA GLN A 68 -7.97 2.82 -17.65
C GLN A 68 -7.54 3.15 -16.21
N CYS A 69 -8.50 3.37 -15.31
CA CYS A 69 -8.22 3.62 -13.89
C CYS A 69 -7.51 2.44 -13.21
N ALA A 70 -7.71 1.21 -13.68
CA ALA A 70 -7.03 0.02 -13.15
C ALA A 70 -5.52 0.07 -13.35
N GLN A 71 -5.00 0.81 -14.35
CA GLN A 71 -3.55 0.96 -14.53
C GLN A 71 -2.89 1.68 -13.34
N ALA A 72 -3.63 2.55 -12.63
CA ALA A 72 -3.10 3.27 -11.48
C ALA A 72 -2.90 2.38 -10.23
N GLU A 73 -3.47 1.18 -10.20
CA GLU A 73 -3.27 0.23 -9.10
C GLU A 73 -2.00 -0.63 -9.27
N ASP A 74 -1.36 -0.58 -10.44
CA ASP A 74 -0.14 -1.35 -10.71
C ASP A 74 1.09 -0.65 -10.13
N ILE A 75 1.31 -0.88 -8.84
CA ILE A 75 2.45 -0.35 -8.06
C ILE A 75 3.48 -1.42 -7.72
N GLY A 76 3.36 -2.64 -8.27
CA GLY A 76 4.17 -3.79 -7.87
C GLY A 76 5.67 -3.52 -8.01
N TYR A 77 6.07 -2.87 -9.11
CA TYR A 77 7.46 -2.51 -9.36
C TYR A 77 8.05 -1.55 -8.31
N LEU A 78 7.26 -0.64 -7.75
CA LEU A 78 7.72 0.25 -6.67
C LEU A 78 7.84 -0.49 -5.35
N ASP A 79 6.86 -1.34 -5.02
CA ASP A 79 6.90 -2.14 -3.79
C ASP A 79 8.13 -3.04 -3.75
N GLU A 80 8.41 -3.74 -4.85
CA GLU A 80 9.59 -4.61 -4.99
C GLU A 80 10.90 -3.83 -4.85
N GLN A 81 11.04 -2.69 -5.54
CA GLN A 81 12.25 -1.85 -5.46
C GLN A 81 12.48 -1.31 -4.05
N ILE A 82 11.43 -0.84 -3.38
CA ILE A 82 11.50 -0.33 -2.00
C ILE A 82 11.87 -1.44 -1.03
N MET A 83 11.30 -2.64 -1.19
CA MET A 83 11.62 -3.80 -0.33
C MET A 83 13.04 -4.30 -0.55
N ALA A 84 13.53 -4.32 -1.79
CA ALA A 84 14.91 -4.66 -2.10
C ALA A 84 15.90 -3.66 -1.45
N LEU A 85 15.62 -2.36 -1.58
CA LEU A 85 16.42 -1.31 -0.94
C LEU A 85 16.38 -1.40 0.59
N HIS A 86 15.21 -1.67 1.17
CA HIS A 86 15.07 -1.85 2.62
C HIS A 86 15.95 -3.00 3.12
N THR A 87 15.95 -4.12 2.38
CA THR A 87 16.77 -5.29 2.68
C THR A 87 18.26 -4.96 2.60
N GLU A 88 18.67 -4.26 1.54
CA GLU A 88 20.05 -3.77 1.39
C GLU A 88 20.49 -2.92 2.60
N ILE A 89 19.64 -2.00 3.05
CA ILE A 89 19.93 -1.14 4.21
C ILE A 89 20.06 -1.96 5.49
N VAL A 90 19.17 -2.91 5.73
CA VAL A 90 19.20 -3.76 6.94
C VAL A 90 20.47 -4.62 6.97
N GLU A 91 20.86 -5.19 5.84
CA GLU A 91 22.10 -5.97 5.74
C GLU A 91 23.35 -5.10 5.94
N LEU A 92 23.34 -3.86 5.43
CA LEU A 92 24.41 -2.90 5.72
C LEU A 92 24.48 -2.55 7.23
N GLN A 93 23.36 -2.51 7.95
CA GLN A 93 23.38 -2.26 9.40
C GLN A 93 23.96 -3.43 10.21
N LYS A 94 23.81 -4.66 9.72
CA LYS A 94 24.34 -5.87 10.38
C LYS A 94 25.85 -6.07 10.16
N SER A 95 26.45 -5.30 9.25
CA SER A 95 27.87 -5.31 8.91
C SER A 95 28.79 -5.26 10.16
N PRO A 96 29.57 -6.33 10.45
CA PRO A 96 30.46 -6.37 11.63
C PRO A 96 31.73 -5.51 11.51
N TYR A 97 31.94 -4.90 10.34
CA TYR A 97 33.21 -4.31 9.90
C TYR A 97 33.68 -3.13 10.76
N ALA A 98 32.77 -2.41 11.41
CA ALA A 98 33.15 -1.27 12.25
C ALA A 98 33.60 -1.66 13.67
N ARG A 99 33.19 -2.81 14.22
CA ARG A 99 33.50 -3.20 15.61
C ARG A 99 34.81 -3.97 15.74
N ARG A 100 35.01 -5.02 14.93
CA ARG A 100 36.14 -5.95 15.10
C ARG A 100 37.53 -5.34 14.79
N GLN A 101 37.59 -4.26 14.02
CA GLN A 101 38.88 -3.63 13.67
C GLN A 101 39.34 -2.57 14.68
N GLY A 102 38.43 -2.04 15.52
CA GLY A 102 38.81 -1.18 16.64
C GLY A 102 39.73 -1.93 17.62
N GLU A 103 39.40 -3.19 17.90
CA GLU A 103 40.15 -4.06 18.83
C GLU A 103 41.62 -4.25 18.41
N VAL A 104 41.90 -4.38 17.10
CA VAL A 104 43.29 -4.50 16.62
C VAL A 104 44.05 -3.21 16.86
N MET A 105 43.46 -2.06 16.53
CA MET A 105 44.13 -0.76 16.69
C MET A 105 44.36 -0.42 18.17
N GLU A 106 43.38 -0.72 19.03
CA GLU A 106 43.50 -0.61 20.49
C GLU A 106 44.61 -1.52 21.05
N SER A 107 44.76 -2.74 20.52
CA SER A 107 45.86 -3.63 20.92
C SER A 107 47.24 -3.08 20.53
N LEU A 108 47.36 -2.42 19.37
CA LEU A 108 48.61 -1.80 18.92
C LEU A 108 48.98 -0.63 19.82
N GLU A 109 47.99 0.20 20.17
CA GLU A 109 48.13 1.31 21.12
C GLU A 109 48.62 0.81 22.48
N GLN A 110 47.96 -0.21 23.04
CA GLN A 110 48.31 -0.74 24.36
C GLN A 110 49.76 -1.24 24.39
N ARG A 111 50.20 -1.96 23.35
CA ARG A 111 51.61 -2.41 23.26
C ARG A 111 52.59 -1.23 23.16
N ALA A 112 52.24 -0.16 22.45
CA ALA A 112 53.08 1.04 22.37
C ALA A 112 53.23 1.71 23.75
N ILE A 113 52.13 1.82 24.49
CA ILE A 113 52.10 2.34 25.87
C ILE A 113 52.99 1.50 26.76
N ASP A 114 52.93 0.17 26.66
CA ASP A 114 53.70 -0.73 27.51
C ASP A 114 55.20 -0.67 27.19
N LEU A 115 55.61 -0.61 25.92
CA LEU A 115 57.00 -0.38 25.54
C LEU A 115 57.53 0.96 26.07
N TYR A 116 56.72 2.01 26.00
CA TYR A 116 57.10 3.33 26.50
C TYR A 116 57.26 3.34 28.04
N LYS A 117 56.36 2.67 28.76
CA LYS A 117 56.49 2.49 30.22
C LYS A 117 57.78 1.75 30.58
N GLN A 118 58.09 0.67 29.88
CA GLN A 118 59.33 -0.10 30.09
C GLN A 118 60.57 0.75 29.86
N LEU A 119 60.57 1.61 28.84
CA LEU A 119 61.65 2.55 28.56
C LEU A 119 61.85 3.54 29.71
N LYS A 120 60.77 4.09 30.28
CA LYS A 120 60.83 5.02 31.43
C LYS A 120 61.37 4.39 32.70
N THR A 121 61.10 3.10 32.93
CA THR A 121 61.53 2.38 34.14
C THR A 121 62.94 1.82 34.05
N ARG A 122 63.67 2.05 32.95
CA ARG A 122 64.98 1.45 32.70
C ARG A 122 66.11 2.15 33.48
N PRO A 123 67.04 1.42 34.12
CA PRO A 123 68.15 2.00 34.87
C PRO A 123 69.21 2.67 33.97
N PRO A 124 69.95 3.69 34.47
CA PRO A 124 70.84 4.55 33.67
C PRO A 124 72.04 3.86 33.00
N ASP A 125 72.44 2.68 33.49
CA ASP A 125 73.64 1.97 33.01
C ASP A 125 73.45 1.28 31.63
N HIS A 126 72.24 1.29 31.08
CA HIS A 126 71.95 0.75 29.74
C HIS A 126 71.94 1.85 28.68
N ALA A 127 73.12 2.18 28.15
CA ALA A 127 73.31 3.27 27.18
C ALA A 127 72.75 3.03 25.76
N TYR A 128 72.29 1.80 25.43
CA TYR A 128 71.75 1.51 24.10
C TYR A 128 70.49 0.63 24.17
N SER A 129 69.42 1.08 23.52
CA SER A 129 68.19 0.34 23.32
C SER A 129 67.82 0.36 21.84
N ASP A 130 67.63 -0.81 21.25
CA ASP A 130 67.08 -0.91 19.90
C ASP A 130 65.61 -0.43 19.89
N SER A 131 65.23 0.27 18.82
CA SER A 131 63.88 0.79 18.58
C SER A 131 63.03 -0.12 17.68
N THR A 132 63.57 -1.26 17.23
CA THR A 132 62.92 -2.19 16.30
C THR A 132 61.47 -2.52 16.67
N ASP A 133 61.16 -2.80 17.94
CA ASP A 133 59.79 -3.16 18.33
C ASP A 133 58.83 -1.98 18.30
N MET A 134 59.29 -0.77 18.65
CA MET A 134 58.51 0.45 18.48
C MET A 134 58.25 0.72 16.99
N VAL A 135 59.28 0.54 16.13
CA VAL A 135 59.14 0.68 14.68
C VAL A 135 58.14 -0.33 14.10
N LYS A 136 58.18 -1.60 14.54
CA LYS A 136 57.17 -2.61 14.14
C LYS A 136 55.76 -2.18 14.50
N ILE A 137 55.55 -1.66 15.72
CA ILE A 137 54.24 -1.17 16.14
C ILE A 137 53.79 -0.01 15.26
N ILE A 138 54.65 0.98 15.00
CA ILE A 138 54.33 2.13 14.14
C ILE A 138 53.91 1.66 12.74
N VAL A 139 54.69 0.77 12.12
CA VAL A 139 54.38 0.24 10.78
C VAL A 139 53.04 -0.51 10.79
N GLN A 140 52.81 -1.37 11.78
CA GLN A 140 51.54 -2.10 11.91
C GLN A 140 50.35 -1.17 12.12
N THR A 141 50.52 -0.09 12.88
CA THR A 141 49.47 0.91 13.11
C THR A 141 49.10 1.62 11.82
N VAL A 142 50.09 2.09 11.05
CA VAL A 142 49.84 2.75 9.76
C VAL A 142 49.12 1.82 8.78
N GLN A 143 49.59 0.57 8.65
CA GLN A 143 48.95 -0.43 7.77
C GLN A 143 47.53 -0.78 8.20
N SER A 144 47.30 -0.94 9.52
CA SER A 144 45.99 -1.19 10.08
C SER A 144 45.06 0.00 9.84
N GLN A 145 45.55 1.22 10.03
CA GLN A 145 44.81 2.45 9.79
C GLN A 145 44.38 2.59 8.34
N ASP A 146 45.28 2.39 7.37
CA ASP A 146 44.95 2.47 5.94
C ASP A 146 43.86 1.47 5.56
N ARG A 147 43.97 0.24 6.07
CA ARG A 147 42.96 -0.80 5.87
C ARG A 147 41.61 -0.38 6.44
N VAL A 148 41.58 0.04 7.71
CA VAL A 148 40.35 0.48 8.40
C VAL A 148 39.69 1.64 7.66
N LEU A 149 40.48 2.64 7.25
CA LEU A 149 39.98 3.80 6.52
C LEU A 149 39.34 3.38 5.20
N LYS A 150 40.03 2.55 4.40
CA LYS A 150 39.50 2.04 3.13
C LYS A 150 38.18 1.30 3.32
N GLU A 151 38.09 0.44 4.33
CA GLU A 151 36.87 -0.32 4.62
C GLU A 151 35.74 0.59 5.14
N ARG A 152 36.04 1.55 6.03
CA ARG A 152 35.07 2.54 6.54
C ARG A 152 34.51 3.40 5.44
N PHE A 153 35.35 3.93 4.55
CA PHE A 153 34.91 4.72 3.40
C PHE A 153 34.10 3.88 2.42
N GLY A 154 34.51 2.64 2.14
CA GLY A 154 33.72 1.72 1.32
C GLY A 154 32.32 1.46 1.91
N HIS A 155 32.22 1.29 3.22
CA HIS A 155 30.93 1.15 3.89
C HIS A 155 30.10 2.43 3.84
N LEU A 156 30.73 3.59 4.09
CA LEU A 156 30.07 4.90 4.00
C LEU A 156 29.55 5.18 2.59
N SER A 157 30.31 4.86 1.54
CA SER A 157 29.88 5.00 0.15
C SER A 157 28.61 4.21 -0.14
N LYS A 158 28.50 2.96 0.36
CA LYS A 158 27.28 2.16 0.22
C LYS A 158 26.09 2.80 0.94
N LEU A 159 26.29 3.29 2.17
CA LEU A 159 25.25 4.00 2.93
C LEU A 159 24.76 5.26 2.21
N LEU A 160 25.67 6.03 1.61
CA LEU A 160 25.33 7.21 0.80
C LEU A 160 24.57 6.82 -0.46
N GLY A 161 24.97 5.73 -1.13
CA GLY A 161 24.24 5.16 -2.27
C GLY A 161 22.81 4.77 -1.91
N CYS A 162 22.59 4.06 -0.80
CA CYS A 162 21.24 3.76 -0.32
C CYS A 162 20.44 5.04 -0.04
N LYS A 163 21.06 6.06 0.56
CA LYS A 163 20.38 7.34 0.81
C LYS A 163 19.90 7.99 -0.49
N GLN A 164 20.73 7.98 -1.53
CA GLN A 164 20.37 8.54 -2.83
C GLN A 164 19.19 7.78 -3.44
N LYS A 165 19.24 6.44 -3.45
CA LYS A 165 18.12 5.61 -3.93
C LYS A 165 16.79 5.93 -3.21
N ILE A 166 16.82 6.19 -1.89
CA ILE A 166 15.61 6.62 -1.17
C ILE A 166 15.11 7.98 -1.70
N ILE A 167 16.01 8.95 -1.88
CA ILE A 167 15.67 10.28 -2.38
C ILE A 167 15.02 10.19 -3.77
N ASP A 168 15.52 9.30 -4.62
CA ASP A 168 15.01 9.10 -5.98
C ASP A 168 13.64 8.41 -5.99
N LEU A 169 13.40 7.46 -5.08
CA LEU A 169 12.12 6.74 -4.97
C LEU A 169 10.97 7.55 -4.36
N LEU A 170 11.26 8.54 -3.50
CA LEU A 170 10.23 9.36 -2.86
C LEU A 170 9.27 10.04 -3.85
N PRO A 171 9.73 10.79 -4.88
CA PRO A 171 8.84 11.41 -5.85
C PRO A 171 8.04 10.38 -6.67
N GLU A 172 8.59 9.20 -6.95
CA GLU A 172 7.85 8.13 -7.65
C GLU A 172 6.65 7.64 -6.83
N ILE A 173 6.81 7.50 -5.50
CA ILE A 173 5.70 7.16 -4.61
C ILE A 173 4.65 8.28 -4.58
N GLU A 174 5.06 9.54 -4.57
CA GLU A 174 4.13 10.68 -4.59
C GLU A 174 3.30 10.70 -5.88
N VAL A 175 3.92 10.43 -7.02
CA VAL A 175 3.24 10.32 -8.31
C VAL A 175 2.24 9.15 -8.29
N ALA A 176 2.65 7.97 -7.81
CA ALA A 176 1.77 6.81 -7.69
C ALA A 176 0.56 7.10 -6.79
N LEU A 177 0.78 7.72 -5.63
CA LEU A 177 -0.30 8.12 -4.72
C LEU A 177 -1.29 9.11 -5.35
N ASN A 178 -0.79 10.08 -6.12
CA ASN A 178 -1.65 11.03 -6.82
C ASN A 178 -2.48 10.34 -7.91
N ASN A 179 -1.86 9.46 -8.71
CA ASN A 179 -2.56 8.68 -9.74
C ASN A 179 -3.66 7.80 -9.14
N ILE A 180 -3.36 7.10 -8.03
CA ILE A 180 -4.33 6.28 -7.29
C ILE A 180 -5.49 7.15 -6.81
N LYS A 181 -5.21 8.32 -6.24
CA LYS A 181 -6.23 9.25 -5.74
C LYS A 181 -7.12 9.79 -6.86
N GLU A 182 -6.56 10.11 -8.02
CA GLU A 182 -7.32 10.57 -9.18
C GLU A 182 -8.24 9.47 -9.72
N ALA A 183 -7.71 8.25 -9.86
CA ALA A 183 -8.47 7.08 -10.24
C ALA A 183 -9.62 6.80 -9.26
N ASP A 184 -9.35 6.85 -7.95
CA ASP A 184 -10.34 6.68 -6.88
C ASP A 184 -11.50 7.66 -7.01
N ASN A 185 -11.16 8.95 -7.15
CA ASN A 185 -12.16 10.01 -7.32
C ASN A 185 -12.98 9.81 -8.59
N SER A 186 -12.33 9.42 -9.71
CA SER A 186 -13.01 9.13 -10.97
C SER A 186 -14.02 8.00 -10.83
N VAL A 187 -13.64 6.88 -10.19
CA VAL A 187 -14.53 5.74 -9.93
C VAL A 187 -15.71 6.14 -9.06
N MET A 188 -15.47 6.89 -7.98
CA MET A 188 -16.54 7.38 -7.10
C MET A 188 -17.52 8.32 -7.81
N GLN A 189 -17.02 9.20 -8.68
CA GLN A 189 -17.87 10.10 -9.48
C GLN A 189 -18.71 9.32 -10.50
N MET A 190 -18.11 8.36 -11.20
CA MET A 190 -18.83 7.51 -12.15
C MET A 190 -19.92 6.69 -11.44
N GLN A 191 -19.61 6.11 -10.28
CA GLN A 191 -20.58 5.37 -9.45
C GLN A 191 -21.78 6.25 -9.09
N GLY A 192 -21.53 7.46 -8.57
CA GLY A 192 -22.61 8.39 -8.18
C GLY A 192 -23.39 8.95 -9.37
N LYS A 193 -22.77 9.12 -10.54
CA LYS A 193 -23.46 9.51 -11.78
C LYS A 193 -24.38 8.38 -12.26
N ARG A 194 -23.85 7.15 -12.36
CA ARG A 194 -24.59 5.97 -12.79
C ARG A 194 -25.83 5.73 -11.94
N GLN A 195 -25.69 5.71 -10.62
CA GLN A 195 -26.82 5.50 -9.71
C GLN A 195 -27.90 6.60 -9.85
N ARG A 196 -27.49 7.86 -10.02
CA ARG A 196 -28.45 8.94 -10.28
C ARG A 196 -29.20 8.69 -11.59
N GLU A 197 -28.52 8.30 -12.66
CA GLU A 197 -29.15 8.04 -13.96
C GLU A 197 -30.18 6.90 -13.88
N ILE A 198 -29.91 5.85 -13.10
CA ILE A 198 -30.89 4.77 -12.82
C ILE A 198 -32.16 5.34 -12.16
N TRP A 199 -32.01 6.18 -11.12
CA TRP A 199 -33.16 6.84 -10.49
C TRP A 199 -33.94 7.75 -11.45
N HIS A 200 -33.24 8.40 -12.38
CA HIS A 200 -33.91 9.21 -13.41
C HIS A 200 -34.72 8.34 -14.37
N LEU A 201 -34.21 7.18 -14.79
CA LEU A 201 -34.97 6.21 -15.59
C LEU A 201 -36.25 5.76 -14.87
N LEU A 202 -36.14 5.44 -13.57
CA LEU A 202 -37.30 5.03 -12.78
C LEU A 202 -38.36 6.14 -12.73
N LYS A 203 -37.93 7.39 -12.51
CA LYS A 203 -38.84 8.55 -12.51
C LYS A 203 -39.57 8.68 -13.85
N ILE A 204 -38.85 8.52 -14.97
CA ILE A 204 -39.44 8.53 -16.31
C ILE A 204 -40.47 7.40 -16.45
N ALA A 205 -40.14 6.18 -16.01
CA ALA A 205 -41.04 5.03 -16.06
C ALA A 205 -42.35 5.30 -15.32
N CYS A 206 -42.28 5.84 -14.11
CA CYS A 206 -43.45 6.18 -13.31
C CYS A 206 -44.34 7.22 -14.03
N THR A 207 -43.75 8.28 -14.60
CA THR A 207 -44.53 9.31 -15.31
C THR A 207 -45.20 8.78 -16.58
N GLN A 208 -44.52 7.90 -17.33
CA GLN A 208 -45.09 7.29 -18.53
C GLN A 208 -46.26 6.34 -18.19
N SER A 209 -46.12 5.53 -17.14
CA SER A 209 -47.19 4.64 -16.68
C SER A 209 -48.45 5.39 -16.23
N SER A 210 -48.30 6.50 -15.50
CA SER A 210 -49.45 7.35 -15.12
C SER A 210 -50.15 7.98 -16.33
N SER A 211 -49.40 8.39 -17.36
CA SER A 211 -49.99 8.95 -18.59
C SER A 211 -50.76 7.91 -19.42
N ARG A 212 -50.29 6.66 -19.50
CA ARG A 212 -51.02 5.58 -20.18
C ARG A 212 -52.29 5.16 -19.43
N SER A 213 -52.27 5.21 -18.09
CA SER A 213 -53.45 4.93 -17.24
C SER A 213 -54.60 5.92 -17.52
N LEU A 214 -54.30 7.21 -17.65
CA LEU A 214 -55.30 8.26 -17.91
C LEU A 214 -55.95 8.16 -19.30
N VAL A 215 -55.18 7.74 -20.32
CA VAL A 215 -55.71 7.53 -21.68
C VAL A 215 -56.55 6.25 -21.75
N SER A 216 -56.20 5.21 -20.97
CA SER A 216 -57.02 4.00 -20.85
C SER A 216 -58.36 4.26 -20.13
N SER A 217 -58.39 5.17 -19.16
CA SER A 217 -59.63 5.55 -18.45
C SER A 217 -60.56 6.48 -19.24
N SER A 218 -60.11 7.06 -20.34
CA SER A 218 -60.94 7.96 -21.18
C SER A 218 -61.67 7.23 -22.32
N LEU A 219 -61.44 5.92 -22.50
CA LEU A 219 -62.04 5.09 -23.55
C LEU A 219 -63.04 4.04 -23.03
N GLU A 220 -63.30 3.99 -21.72
CA GLU A 220 -64.35 3.15 -21.14
C GLU A 220 -65.35 3.99 -20.33
N GLU A 221 -66.28 4.65 -21.02
CA GLU A 221 -67.62 4.91 -20.46
C GLU A 221 -68.58 3.83 -21.00
N GLY A 222 -68.67 2.73 -20.26
CA GLY A 222 -69.67 1.68 -20.44
C GLY A 222 -69.86 0.94 -19.10
N PRO A 223 -71.08 0.77 -18.57
CA PRO A 223 -71.28 0.39 -17.18
C PRO A 223 -71.21 -1.13 -17.02
N ALA A 224 -70.20 -1.65 -16.30
CA ALA A 224 -70.30 -2.97 -15.67
C ALA A 224 -69.27 -3.16 -14.55
N SER A 225 -69.76 -3.01 -13.32
CA SER A 225 -69.57 -3.93 -12.18
C SER A 225 -68.16 -4.43 -11.83
N THR A 226 -67.65 -3.88 -10.74
CA THR A 226 -66.61 -4.41 -9.84
C THR A 226 -66.90 -5.86 -9.41
N PRO A 227 -65.85 -6.64 -9.11
CA PRO A 227 -65.73 -7.09 -7.73
C PRO A 227 -64.33 -6.85 -7.16
N ALA A 228 -64.33 -6.34 -5.93
CA ALA A 228 -63.16 -6.21 -5.09
C ALA A 228 -62.64 -7.59 -4.66
N ALA A 229 -61.37 -7.89 -4.96
CA ALA A 229 -60.62 -8.97 -4.33
C ALA A 229 -59.70 -8.36 -3.27
N THR A 230 -60.21 -8.32 -2.05
CA THR A 230 -59.51 -7.94 -0.83
C THR A 230 -58.41 -8.96 -0.54
N TRP A 231 -57.14 -8.58 -0.71
CA TRP A 231 -56.02 -9.36 -0.20
C TRP A 231 -55.76 -8.97 1.26
N LEU A 232 -56.14 -9.87 2.18
CA LEU A 232 -55.81 -9.82 3.59
C LEU A 232 -54.33 -10.21 3.83
N PRO A 233 -53.63 -9.61 4.81
CA PRO A 233 -52.33 -10.11 5.24
C PRO A 233 -52.53 -11.32 6.17
N GLN A 234 -51.92 -12.45 5.82
CA GLN A 234 -51.87 -13.65 6.66
C GLN A 234 -50.95 -13.38 7.87
N SER A 235 -51.55 -13.22 9.05
CA SER A 235 -50.89 -13.39 10.33
C SER A 235 -50.95 -14.87 10.75
N SER A 236 -49.81 -15.55 10.79
CA SER A 236 -49.67 -16.84 11.49
C SER A 236 -48.64 -16.69 12.61
N SER A 237 -49.15 -16.52 13.83
CA SER A 237 -48.39 -16.70 15.06
C SER A 237 -48.18 -18.20 15.28
N GLY A 238 -46.92 -18.62 15.36
CA GLY A 238 -46.50 -19.95 15.77
C GLY A 238 -45.21 -19.83 16.57
N ASN A 239 -45.33 -19.81 17.89
CA ASN A 239 -44.24 -19.83 18.87
C ASN A 239 -43.32 -21.04 18.67
N THR A 240 -42.02 -20.80 18.51
CA THR A 240 -40.95 -21.65 19.07
C THR A 240 -39.70 -20.80 19.30
N ALA A 241 -39.31 -20.66 20.57
CA ALA A 241 -38.11 -19.95 21.00
C ALA A 241 -36.83 -20.71 20.59
N PRO A 242 -35.72 -20.01 20.26
CA PRO A 242 -34.42 -20.66 20.11
C PRO A 242 -33.68 -20.70 21.45
N HIS A 243 -33.29 -21.90 21.88
CA HIS A 243 -32.32 -22.10 22.95
C HIS A 243 -30.92 -21.61 22.51
N PRO A 244 -30.12 -21.02 23.43
CA PRO A 244 -28.75 -20.60 23.14
C PRO A 244 -27.81 -21.80 23.17
N LEU A 245 -27.02 -21.98 22.11
CA LEU A 245 -25.95 -22.97 22.08
C LEU A 245 -24.71 -22.46 22.84
N SER A 246 -24.24 -23.35 23.70
CA SER A 246 -23.18 -23.21 24.68
C SER A 246 -21.81 -23.00 24.03
N SER A 247 -21.07 -22.01 24.51
CA SER A 247 -19.62 -21.87 24.27
C SER A 247 -18.88 -22.96 25.04
N LEU A 248 -18.09 -23.77 24.34
CA LEU A 248 -17.13 -24.70 24.93
C LEU A 248 -15.74 -24.06 25.01
N ALA A 249 -15.11 -24.32 26.14
CA ALA A 249 -13.92 -23.69 26.68
C ALA A 249 -12.63 -23.96 25.89
N ALA A 250 -11.71 -23.01 25.97
CA ALA A 250 -10.29 -23.21 25.72
C ALA A 250 -9.67 -24.03 26.87
N PRO A 251 -8.68 -24.90 26.60
CA PRO A 251 -7.79 -25.40 27.63
C PRO A 251 -6.54 -24.51 27.71
N GLU A 252 -6.31 -23.91 28.89
CA GLU A 252 -4.95 -23.69 29.40
C GLU A 252 -4.48 -25.00 30.05
N ASP A 253 -3.29 -25.47 29.69
CA ASP A 253 -2.14 -25.55 30.63
C ASP A 253 -0.98 -26.37 30.02
N GLY A 254 0.24 -25.87 30.27
CA GLY A 254 1.53 -26.50 29.93
C GLY A 254 2.69 -25.51 29.94
#